data_AF-A0A0Q7B6F5-F1
#
_entry.id   AF-A0A0Q7B6F5-F1
#
_cell.length_a   1.000
_cell.length_b   1.000
_cell.length_c   1.000
_cell.angle_alpha   90.00
_cell.angle_beta   90.00
_cell.angle_gamma   90.00
#
_symmetry.space_group_name_H-M   'P 1'
#
loop_
_entity.id
_entity.type
_entity.pdbx_description
1 polymer ?
#
loop_
_entity_poly.entity_id
_entity_poly.type
_entity_poly.pdbx_seq_one_letter_code
_entity_poly.pdbx_strand_id
1 'polypeptide(L)'
;MTDTRLTPASPWPFVGMAGMACAFFLYAASGLIVPWWAVVLLLGVWVALFAVACAWWTLHPTRLPWVAVLALVVWVAAIWLVGLAT
;
A
#
# COMPACT_ATOMS: atom_id res chain seq x y z
N MET A 1 2.63 -20.78 -35.72
CA MET A 1 2.01 -21.49 -34.58
C MET A 1 2.10 -20.56 -33.38
N THR A 2 1.13 -19.65 -33.24
CA THR A 2 1.04 -18.78 -32.07
C THR A 2 0.45 -19.65 -30.96
N ASP A 3 1.27 -20.01 -29.97
CA ASP A 3 0.81 -20.83 -28.85
C ASP A 3 -0.24 -20.04 -28.06
N THR A 4 -1.52 -20.37 -28.23
CA THR A 4 -2.65 -19.74 -27.56
C THR A 4 -2.78 -20.16 -26.09
N ARG A 5 -1.86 -20.99 -25.56
CA ARG A 5 -1.92 -21.54 -24.20
C ARG A 5 -1.32 -20.64 -23.13
N LEU A 6 -0.48 -19.66 -23.49
CA LEU A 6 0.24 -18.83 -22.52
C LEU A 6 -0.28 -17.40 -22.58
N THR A 7 -1.36 -17.10 -21.85
CA THR A 7 -1.71 -15.71 -21.55
C THR A 7 -0.62 -15.15 -20.63
N PRO A 8 0.15 -14.13 -21.03
CA PRO A 8 1.21 -13.59 -20.19
C PRO A 8 0.64 -13.09 -18.86
N ALA A 9 1.30 -13.45 -17.75
CA ALA A 9 0.90 -12.97 -16.43
C ALA A 9 1.00 -11.44 -16.38
N SER A 10 0.00 -10.79 -15.78
CA SER A 10 0.02 -9.35 -15.60
C SER A 10 1.16 -8.93 -14.66
N PRO A 11 1.97 -7.92 -14.99
CA PRO A 11 3.06 -7.47 -14.12
C PRO A 11 2.58 -6.54 -12.98
N TRP A 12 1.39 -5.95 -13.11
CA TRP A 12 0.87 -4.93 -12.20
C TRP A 12 0.74 -5.34 -10.73
N PRO A 13 0.44 -6.61 -10.39
CA PRO A 13 0.45 -7.06 -9.00
C PRO A 13 1.81 -6.87 -8.32
N PHE A 14 2.90 -7.15 -9.02
CA PHE A 14 4.26 -6.95 -8.49
C PHE A 14 4.57 -5.49 -8.23
N VAL A 15 4.18 -4.61 -9.16
CA VAL A 15 4.34 -3.15 -9.00
C VAL A 15 3.58 -2.66 -7.77
N GLY A 16 2.32 -3.09 -7.60
CA GLY A 16 1.54 -2.71 -6.42
C GLY A 16 2.10 -3.25 -5.11
N MET A 17 2.52 -4.52 -5.06
CA MET A 17 3.06 -5.09 -3.82
C MET A 17 4.44 -4.53 -3.46
N ALA A 18 5.30 -4.25 -4.44
CA ALA A 18 6.54 -3.53 -4.19
C ALA A 18 6.27 -2.14 -3.60
N GLY A 19 5.28 -1.42 -4.15
CA GLY A 19 4.82 -0.15 -3.59
C GLY A 19 4.26 -0.28 -2.16
N MET A 20 3.47 -1.31 -1.88
CA MET A 20 2.96 -1.59 -0.53
C MET A 20 4.07 -1.91 0.48
N ALA A 21 5.11 -2.63 0.06
CA ALA A 21 6.29 -2.89 0.88
C ALA A 21 7.07 -1.60 1.18
N CYS A 22 7.28 -0.73 0.19
CA CYS A 22 7.88 0.59 0.41
C CYS A 22 7.03 1.44 1.39
N ALA A 23 5.70 1.43 1.22
CA ALA A 23 4.80 2.14 2.11
C ALA A 23 4.90 1.62 3.56
N PHE A 24 5.05 0.31 3.78
CA PHE A 24 5.23 -0.24 5.13
C PHE A 24 6.37 0.43 5.90
N PHE A 25 7.53 0.64 5.25
CA PHE A 25 8.66 1.31 5.87
C PHE A 25 8.32 2.75 6.27
N LEU A 26 7.59 3.49 5.44
CA LEU A 26 7.14 4.84 5.79
C LEU A 26 6.24 4.82 7.03
N TYR A 27 5.29 3.88 7.10
CA TYR A 27 4.36 3.77 8.21
C TYR A 27 5.04 3.32 9.50
N ALA A 28 5.93 2.33 9.44
CA ALA A 28 6.65 1.82 10.60
C ALA A 28 7.68 2.85 11.12
N ALA A 29 8.40 3.53 10.22
CA ALA A 29 9.36 4.56 10.58
C ALA A 29 8.70 5.82 11.16
N SER A 30 7.39 6.02 10.96
CA SER A 30 6.64 7.14 11.57
C SER A 30 6.75 7.17 13.10
N GLY A 31 7.04 6.05 13.77
CA GLY A 31 7.31 6.04 15.22
C GLY A 31 8.49 6.89 15.67
N LEU A 32 9.31 7.39 14.75
CA LEU A 32 10.39 8.34 15.03
C LEU A 32 9.90 9.80 15.10
N ILE A 33 8.73 10.11 14.54
CA ILE A 33 8.29 11.50 14.31
C ILE A 33 6.85 11.81 14.79
N VAL A 34 6.02 10.80 15.07
CA VAL A 34 4.65 10.99 15.56
C VAL A 34 4.35 10.17 16.82
N PRO A 35 3.31 10.52 17.60
CA PRO A 35 2.91 9.76 18.79
C PRO A 35 2.59 8.30 18.47
N TRP A 36 2.90 7.40 19.40
CA TRP A 36 2.76 5.95 19.22
C TRP A 36 1.34 5.51 18.80
N TRP A 37 0.29 6.16 19.31
CA TRP A 37 -1.09 5.83 18.97
C TRP A 37 -1.39 6.10 17.48
N ALA A 38 -0.79 7.16 16.91
CA ALA A 38 -0.96 7.50 15.51
C ALA A 38 -0.28 6.46 14.60
N VAL A 39 0.87 5.94 15.03
CA VAL A 39 1.57 4.83 14.35
C VAL A 39 0.72 3.57 14.35
N VAL A 40 0.10 3.22 15.48
CA VAL A 40 -0.79 2.04 15.56
C VAL A 40 -1.97 2.17 14.61
N LEU A 41 -2.61 3.35 14.56
CA LEU A 41 -3.70 3.61 13.61
C LEU A 41 -3.21 3.55 12.16
N LEU A 42 -2.07 4.16 11.85
CA LEU A 42 -1.45 4.10 10.53
C LEU A 42 -1.21 2.66 10.10
N LEU A 43 -0.54 1.86 10.93
CA LEU A 43 -0.28 0.45 10.64
C LEU A 43 -1.57 -0.35 10.47
N GLY A 44 -2.61 -0.06 11.25
CA GLY A 44 -3.94 -0.64 11.04
C GLY A 44 -4.52 -0.34 9.66
N VAL A 45 -4.40 0.91 9.19
CA VAL A 45 -4.82 1.30 7.83
C VAL A 45 -3.97 0.61 6.77
N TRP A 46 -2.66 0.52 6.96
CA TRP A 46 -1.78 -0.22 6.05
C TRP A 46 -2.16 -1.69 5.97
N VAL A 47 -2.46 -2.36 7.09
CA VAL A 47 -2.90 -3.76 7.11
C VAL A 47 -4.20 -3.94 6.32
N ALA A 48 -5.16 -3.02 6.46
CA ALA A 48 -6.39 -3.05 5.69
C ALA A 48 -6.13 -2.92 4.17
N LEU A 49 -5.28 -1.96 3.77
CA LEU A 49 -4.89 -1.78 2.36
C LEU A 49 -4.09 -2.98 1.83
N PHE A 50 -3.23 -3.57 2.65
CA PHE A 50 -2.49 -4.77 2.32
C PHE A 50 -3.42 -5.97 2.09
N ALA A 51 -4.42 -6.16 2.95
CA ALA A 51 -5.45 -7.18 2.74
C ALA A 51 -6.22 -6.96 1.43
N VAL A 52 -6.55 -5.70 1.09
CA VAL A 52 -7.15 -5.35 -0.21
C VAL A 52 -6.21 -5.70 -1.37
N ALA A 53 -4.92 -5.38 -1.27
CA ALA A 53 -3.92 -5.72 -2.29
C ALA A 53 -3.79 -7.25 -2.48
N CYS A 54 -3.79 -8.02 -1.39
CA CYS A 54 -3.80 -9.48 -1.44
C CYS A 54 -5.07 -10.03 -2.11
N ALA A 55 -6.24 -9.50 -1.75
CA ALA A 55 -7.52 -9.92 -2.35
C ALA A 55 -7.61 -9.59 -3.84
N TRP A 56 -7.07 -8.44 -4.24
CA TRP A 56 -7.13 -7.96 -5.62
C TRP A 56 -6.02 -8.51 -6.51
N TRP A 57 -5.05 -9.21 -5.96
CA TRP A 57 -3.89 -9.75 -6.68
C TRP A 57 -4.30 -10.47 -7.97
N THR A 58 -5.30 -11.34 -7.89
CA THR A 58 -5.84 -12.06 -9.07
C THR A 58 -7.10 -11.40 -9.63
N LEU A 59 -7.98 -10.89 -8.77
CA LEU A 59 -9.29 -10.37 -9.20
C LEU A 59 -9.17 -9.08 -10.03
N HIS A 60 -8.26 -8.19 -9.63
CA HIS A 60 -8.12 -6.84 -10.19
C HIS A 60 -6.64 -6.41 -10.29
N PRO A 61 -5.80 -7.14 -11.06
CA PRO A 61 -4.34 -6.97 -11.06
C PRO A 61 -3.89 -5.55 -11.47
N THR A 62 -4.62 -4.90 -12.37
CA THR A 62 -4.34 -3.53 -12.82
C THR A 62 -4.65 -2.46 -11.76
N ARG A 63 -5.37 -2.81 -10.69
CA ARG A 63 -5.73 -1.87 -9.61
C ARG A 63 -4.72 -1.86 -8.47
N LEU A 64 -3.83 -2.85 -8.39
CA LEU A 64 -2.86 -2.97 -7.29
C LEU A 64 -1.92 -1.75 -7.13
N PRO A 65 -1.40 -1.15 -8.22
CA PRO A 65 -0.61 0.08 -8.10
C PRO A 65 -1.37 1.23 -7.44
N TRP A 66 -2.68 1.33 -7.67
CA TRP A 66 -3.52 2.36 -7.04
C TRP A 66 -3.68 2.16 -5.54
N VAL A 67 -3.62 0.92 -5.04
CA VAL A 67 -3.61 0.65 -3.59
C VAL A 67 -2.33 1.18 -2.96
N ALA A 68 -1.18 1.01 -3.60
CA ALA A 68 0.08 1.59 -3.13
C ALA A 68 0.09 3.13 -3.17
N VAL A 69 -0.46 3.73 -4.23
CA VAL A 69 -0.66 5.19 -4.31
C VAL A 69 -1.57 5.69 -3.19
N LEU A 70 -2.68 4.99 -2.94
CA LEU A 70 -3.58 5.32 -1.84
C LEU A 70 -2.88 5.23 -0.48
N ALA A 71 -2.07 4.18 -0.25
CA ALA A 71 -1.28 4.04 0.96
C ALA A 71 -0.31 5.23 1.15
N LEU A 72 0.35 5.69 0.09
CA LEU A 72 1.21 6.87 0.16
C LEU A 72 0.41 8.15 0.49
N VAL A 73 -0.73 8.36 -0.16
CA VAL A 73 -1.60 9.52 0.08
C VAL A 73 -2.10 9.55 1.52
N VAL A 74 -2.57 8.41 2.03
CA VAL A 74 -3.00 8.26 3.43
C VAL A 74 -1.88 8.61 4.40
N TRP A 75 -0.66 8.12 4.13
CA TRP A 75 0.50 8.43 4.97
C TRP A 75 0.80 9.93 5.01
N VAL A 76 0.89 10.57 3.84
CA VAL A 76 1.11 12.03 3.75
C VAL A 76 0.05 12.77 4.55
N ALA A 77 -1.24 12.47 4.30
CA ALA A 77 -2.34 13.12 4.99
C ALA A 77 -2.27 12.92 6.51
N ALA A 78 -1.97 11.72 6.98
CA ALA A 78 -1.85 11.43 8.41
C ALA A 78 -0.70 12.20 9.08
N ILE A 79 0.48 12.24 8.45
CA ILE A 79 1.62 13.00 8.98
C ILE A 79 1.30 14.49 9.06
N TRP A 80 0.68 15.07 8.03
CA TRP A 80 0.23 16.46 8.06
C TRP A 80 -0.80 16.71 9.17
N LEU A 81 -1.82 15.86 9.29
CA LEU A 81 -2.88 16.02 10.29
C LEU A 81 -2.35 15.91 11.72
N VAL A 82 -1.48 14.94 12.00
CA VAL A 82 -0.87 14.79 13.32
C VAL A 82 0.04 15.97 13.62
N GLY A 83 0.86 16.40 12.66
CA GLY A 83 1.74 17.56 12.83
C GLY A 83 1.00 18.89 13.03
N LEU A 84 -0.23 19.03 12.52
CA LEU A 84 -1.08 20.19 12.80
C LEU A 84 -1.72 20.14 14.20
N ALA A 85 -1.77 18.96 14.82
CA ALA A 85 -2.42 18.73 16.10
C ALA A 85 -1.44 18.68 17.30
N THR A 86 -0.13 18.80 17.05
CA THR A 86 0.96 18.74 18.04
C THR A 86 1.82 19.99 17.97
#